data_AF-A0A7S0Q0D4-F1
#
_entry.id   AF-A0A7S0Q0D4-F1
#
_cell.length_a   1.000
_cell.length_b   1.000
_cell.length_c   1.000
_cell.angle_alpha   90.00
_cell.angle_beta   90.00
_cell.angle_gamma   90.00
#
_symmetry.space_group_name_H-M   'P 1'
#
loop_
_entity.id
_entity.type
_entity.pdbx_description
1 polymer ?
#
loop_
_entity_poly.entity_id
_entity_poly.type
_entity_poly.pdbx_seq_one_letter_code
_entity_poly.pdbx_strand_id
1 'polypeptide(L)'
;ILVGSAEETDNHEAEQAAMSFEYFLAKLSPLSLVSVSSADRVILGIPLLAEYFAFIYPVGELDNLTDEQYGRLGSLEPRALLLIYGGFAYFTKEGGLLNIISISGAGRDMEFDGPYLLLESTQARLRELKRLQPVTLPFISAVGPQSFGWVNGDEFGLRGLGAQPAQLGAFVYCDEPAGAGAAVYFRMIPSTCPKATINVTFPLAPNGKPT
;
A
#
# COMPACT_ATOMS: atom_id res chain seq x y z
N ILE A 1 -3.73 13.05 1.14
CA ILE A 1 -3.31 12.87 2.55
C ILE A 1 -2.44 14.09 2.90
N LEU A 2 -2.76 14.81 3.97
CA LEU A 2 -1.91 15.89 4.48
C LEU A 2 -1.01 15.29 5.57
N VAL A 3 0.30 15.34 5.41
CA VAL A 3 1.26 14.91 6.45
C VAL A 3 2.16 16.10 6.75
N GLY A 4 2.11 16.59 7.99
CA GLY A 4 3.02 17.62 8.49
C GLY A 4 3.26 17.39 9.98
N SER A 5 4.52 17.44 10.41
CA SER A 5 4.87 17.65 11.81
C SER A 5 5.38 19.08 11.93
N ALA A 6 4.76 19.88 12.78
CA ALA A 6 5.29 21.16 13.19
C ALA A 6 6.07 20.94 14.48
N GLU A 7 7.39 21.13 14.43
CA GLU A 7 8.14 21.53 15.63
C GLU A 7 8.20 23.06 15.64
N GLU A 8 7.81 23.60 16.79
CA GLU A 8 7.66 25.02 17.06
C GLU A 8 9.02 25.54 17.54
N THR A 9 9.68 26.40 16.75
CA THR A 9 10.85 27.15 17.21
C THR A 9 10.86 28.58 16.69
N ASP A 10 11.45 29.43 17.53
CA ASP A 10 11.25 30.86 17.72
C ASP A 10 11.37 31.78 16.50
N ASN A 11 10.59 32.85 16.59
CA ASN A 11 10.41 33.93 15.62
C ASN A 11 11.69 34.76 15.41
N HIS A 12 12.38 34.58 14.28
CA HIS A 12 12.75 35.67 13.35
C HIS A 12 13.58 35.23 12.12
N GLU A 13 13.94 33.95 12.01
CA GLU A 13 14.46 33.34 10.76
C GLU A 13 13.38 32.53 10.00
N ALA A 14 12.15 32.48 10.50
CA ALA A 14 11.06 31.64 10.01
C ALA A 14 10.43 32.10 8.66
N GLU A 15 10.82 33.25 8.12
CA GLU A 15 10.21 33.81 6.90
C GLU A 15 10.94 33.43 5.61
N GLN A 16 12.11 32.77 5.69
CA GLN A 16 12.89 32.33 4.50
C GLN A 16 13.03 30.81 4.34
N ALA A 17 12.47 30.01 5.25
CA ALA A 17 12.36 28.56 5.10
C ALA A 17 10.93 28.14 4.77
N ALA A 18 10.26 28.86 3.86
CA ALA A 18 9.11 28.31 3.15
C ALA A 18 9.59 27.17 2.24
N MET A 19 9.99 26.04 2.85
CA MET A 19 10.01 24.74 2.22
C MET A 19 8.65 24.59 1.55
N SER A 20 8.64 24.65 0.22
CA SER A 20 7.45 24.31 -0.55
C SER A 20 7.05 22.89 -0.16
N PHE A 21 5.99 22.74 0.62
CA PHE A 21 5.40 21.44 0.86
C PHE A 21 4.79 20.98 -0.46
N GLU A 22 5.47 20.07 -1.13
CA GLU A 22 4.91 19.34 -2.27
C GLU A 22 3.94 18.30 -1.71
N TYR A 23 2.65 18.64 -1.72
CA TYR A 23 1.59 17.68 -1.43
C TYR A 23 1.28 16.90 -2.70
N PHE A 24 1.09 15.59 -2.59
CA PHE A 24 0.51 14.80 -3.68
C PHE A 24 -0.89 14.32 -3.30
N LEU A 25 -1.78 14.34 -4.28
CA LEU A 25 -3.11 13.76 -4.17
C LEU A 25 -3.02 12.29 -4.59
N ALA A 26 -3.42 11.39 -3.69
CA ALA A 26 -3.46 9.97 -3.96
C ALA A 26 -4.90 9.45 -3.88
N LYS A 27 -5.22 8.50 -4.77
CA LYS A 27 -6.48 7.77 -4.71
C LYS A 27 -6.36 6.68 -3.66
N LEU A 28 -7.40 6.52 -2.84
CA LEU A 28 -7.47 5.49 -1.81
C LEU A 28 -8.52 4.44 -2.17
N SER A 29 -8.33 3.21 -1.71
CA SER A 29 -9.42 2.25 -1.56
C SER A 29 -10.39 2.73 -0.48
N PRO A 30 -11.62 2.18 -0.40
CA PRO A 30 -12.46 2.36 0.76
C PRO A 30 -11.71 2.00 2.05
N LEU A 31 -11.97 2.76 3.11
CA LEU A 31 -11.47 2.43 4.44
C LEU A 31 -12.05 1.10 4.91
N SER A 32 -11.22 0.30 5.55
CA SER A 32 -11.57 -1.00 6.11
C SER A 32 -11.03 -1.12 7.53
N LEU A 33 -11.71 -1.89 8.37
CA LEU A 33 -11.20 -2.23 9.69
C LEU A 33 -9.92 -3.06 9.57
N VAL A 34 -8.95 -2.77 10.44
CA VAL A 34 -7.77 -3.61 10.58
C VAL A 34 -8.18 -4.90 11.31
N SER A 35 -8.35 -5.99 10.56
CA SER A 35 -8.73 -7.32 11.09
C SER A 35 -7.54 -8.15 11.58
N VAL A 36 -6.31 -7.67 11.36
CA VAL A 36 -5.06 -8.34 11.74
C VAL A 36 -4.89 -8.37 13.26
N SER A 37 -4.44 -9.51 13.80
CA SER A 37 -4.19 -9.68 15.24
C SER A 37 -3.08 -8.76 15.75
N SER A 38 -3.07 -8.40 17.03
CA SER A 38 -2.02 -7.52 17.58
C SER A 38 -0.61 -8.09 17.42
N ALA A 39 -0.44 -9.41 17.48
CA ALA A 39 0.85 -10.07 17.28
C ALA A 39 1.32 -9.90 15.83
N ASP A 40 0.43 -10.16 14.87
CA ASP A 40 0.75 -10.04 13.44
C ASP A 40 0.96 -8.57 13.04
N ARG A 41 0.24 -7.62 13.66
CA ARG A 41 0.45 -6.19 13.44
C ARG A 41 1.89 -5.76 13.73
N VAL A 42 2.48 -6.27 14.81
CA VAL A 42 3.89 -5.97 15.16
C VAL A 42 4.83 -6.49 14.06
N ILE A 43 4.59 -7.71 13.58
CA ILE A 43 5.39 -8.32 12.51
C ILE A 43 5.27 -7.50 11.21
N LEU A 44 4.05 -7.06 10.89
CA LEU A 44 3.74 -6.33 9.67
C LEU A 44 4.02 -4.82 9.75
N GLY A 45 4.54 -4.33 10.89
CA GLY A 45 4.78 -2.89 11.12
C GLY A 45 3.49 -2.06 11.17
N ILE A 46 2.33 -2.69 11.34
CA ILE A 46 1.03 -2.02 11.44
C ILE A 46 0.93 -1.37 12.83
N PRO A 47 0.64 -0.06 12.92
CA PRO A 47 0.48 0.61 14.21
C PRO A 47 -0.58 -0.08 15.07
N LEU A 48 -0.26 -0.34 16.34
CA LEU A 48 -1.20 -1.00 17.26
C LEU A 48 -2.49 -0.19 17.46
N LEU A 49 -2.41 1.14 17.38
CA LEU A 49 -3.54 2.05 17.47
C LEU A 49 -4.35 2.19 16.17
N ALA A 50 -3.94 1.53 15.09
CA ALA A 50 -4.68 1.58 13.83
C ALA A 50 -6.00 0.82 13.96
N GLU A 51 -7.11 1.53 13.74
CA GLU A 51 -8.44 0.91 13.63
C GLU A 51 -8.84 0.70 12.19
N TYR A 52 -8.43 1.62 11.30
CA TYR A 52 -8.75 1.57 9.88
C TYR A 52 -7.50 1.57 9.02
N PHE A 53 -7.64 1.05 7.80
CA PHE A 53 -6.64 1.17 6.75
C PHE A 53 -7.29 1.43 5.39
N ALA A 54 -6.51 1.97 4.46
CA ALA A 54 -6.85 2.02 3.04
C ALA A 54 -5.60 1.79 2.19
N PHE A 55 -5.76 1.11 1.06
CA PHE A 55 -4.72 1.01 0.05
C PHE A 55 -4.60 2.35 -0.70
N ILE A 56 -3.39 2.85 -0.81
CA ILE A 56 -3.00 4.00 -1.61
C ILE A 56 -2.60 3.48 -2.98
N TYR A 57 -3.29 3.93 -4.03
CA TYR A 57 -2.94 3.58 -5.40
C TYR A 57 -1.67 4.33 -5.84
N PRO A 58 -0.82 3.71 -6.68
CA PRO A 58 0.26 4.37 -7.39
C PRO A 58 -0.17 5.65 -8.11
N VAL A 59 0.76 6.57 -8.27
CA VAL A 59 0.55 7.80 -9.05
C VAL A 59 0.89 7.52 -10.51
N GLY A 60 -0.11 7.59 -11.40
CA GLY A 60 0.02 7.24 -12.82
C GLY A 60 0.82 8.24 -13.67
N GLU A 61 1.43 9.26 -13.08
CA GLU A 61 2.30 10.19 -13.81
C GLU A 61 3.75 9.66 -13.93
N LEU A 62 4.04 8.51 -13.30
CA LEU A 62 5.35 7.86 -13.32
C LEU A 62 5.50 6.81 -14.43
N ASP A 63 4.49 6.63 -15.27
CA ASP A 63 4.36 5.54 -16.27
C ASP A 63 5.45 5.53 -17.37
N ASN A 64 6.26 6.60 -17.46
CA ASN A 64 7.32 6.76 -18.47
C ASN A 64 8.73 6.45 -17.97
N LEU A 65 8.89 5.98 -16.73
CA LEU A 65 10.20 5.64 -16.21
C LEU A 65 10.68 4.29 -16.76
N THR A 66 11.97 4.18 -17.06
CA THR A 66 12.59 2.90 -17.41
C THR A 66 12.74 2.02 -16.17
N ASP A 67 12.87 0.70 -16.34
CA ASP A 67 13.10 -0.24 -15.22
C ASP A 67 14.33 0.15 -14.38
N GLU A 68 15.38 0.68 -15.03
CA GLU A 68 16.57 1.21 -14.35
C GLU A 68 16.23 2.44 -13.50
N GLN A 69 15.39 3.34 -14.01
CA GLN A 69 14.92 4.51 -13.27
C GLN A 69 14.03 4.10 -12.09
N TYR A 70 13.13 3.13 -12.26
CA TYR A 70 12.35 2.56 -11.15
C TYR A 70 13.25 1.93 -10.08
N GLY A 71 14.28 1.17 -10.49
CA GLY A 71 15.24 0.56 -9.57
C GLY A 71 16.07 1.60 -8.80
N ARG A 72 16.43 2.71 -9.46
CA ARG A 72 17.13 3.83 -8.82
C ARG A 72 16.22 4.63 -7.89
N LEU A 73 14.99 4.95 -8.30
CA LEU A 73 14.02 5.67 -7.45
C LEU A 73 13.66 4.85 -6.20
N GLY A 74 13.42 3.55 -6.37
CA GLY A 74 13.10 2.66 -5.27
C GLY A 74 14.25 2.44 -4.28
N SER A 75 15.50 2.64 -4.68
CA SER A 75 16.68 2.54 -3.80
C SER A 75 17.04 3.86 -3.11
N LEU A 76 16.56 5.00 -3.61
CA LEU A 76 16.94 6.33 -3.12
C LEU A 76 15.95 6.92 -2.11
N GLU A 77 14.66 6.58 -2.18
CA GLU A 77 13.67 7.17 -1.26
C GLU A 77 12.46 6.25 -0.99
N PRO A 78 12.19 5.84 0.27
CA PRO A 78 11.02 5.01 0.61
C PRO A 78 9.67 5.62 0.20
N ARG A 79 9.59 6.94 0.08
CA ARG A 79 8.42 7.67 -0.42
C ARG A 79 8.21 7.46 -1.92
N ALA A 80 9.28 7.32 -2.71
CA ALA A 80 9.17 7.00 -4.11
C ALA A 80 8.54 5.61 -4.33
N LEU A 81 8.86 4.64 -3.47
CA LEU A 81 8.22 3.31 -3.51
C LEU A 81 6.70 3.39 -3.31
N LEU A 82 6.22 4.30 -2.46
CA LEU A 82 4.78 4.54 -2.28
C LEU A 82 4.14 5.07 -3.57
N LEU A 83 4.81 5.99 -4.27
CA LEU A 83 4.29 6.57 -5.51
C LEU A 83 4.30 5.54 -6.66
N ILE A 84 5.29 4.66 -6.69
CA ILE A 84 5.48 3.65 -7.73
C ILE A 84 4.57 2.45 -7.51
N TYR A 85 4.58 1.86 -6.31
CA TYR A 85 3.92 0.58 -6.01
C TYR A 85 2.62 0.74 -5.23
N GLY A 86 2.34 1.93 -4.71
CA GLY A 86 1.28 2.11 -3.73
C GLY A 86 1.69 1.63 -2.34
N GLY A 87 0.72 1.55 -1.44
CA GLY A 87 0.96 1.20 -0.04
C GLY A 87 -0.30 1.22 0.80
N PHE A 88 -0.15 1.11 2.10
CA PHE A 88 -1.26 1.09 3.06
C PHE A 88 -1.14 2.29 3.99
N ALA A 89 -2.17 3.14 4.00
CA ALA A 89 -2.35 4.16 5.03
C ALA A 89 -3.13 3.56 6.20
N TYR A 90 -2.69 3.82 7.42
CA TYR A 90 -3.33 3.39 8.66
C TYR A 90 -3.84 4.59 9.44
N PHE A 91 -5.03 4.45 10.03
CA PHE A 91 -5.74 5.54 10.66
C PHE A 91 -6.25 5.16 12.05
N THR A 92 -6.34 6.16 12.94
CA THR A 92 -7.08 6.05 14.20
C THR A 92 -8.58 5.96 13.94
N LYS A 93 -9.35 5.70 15.00
CA LYS A 93 -10.81 5.70 14.95
C LYS A 93 -11.41 7.04 14.50
N GLU A 94 -10.75 8.13 14.88
CA GLU A 94 -11.14 9.51 14.58
C GLU A 94 -10.73 9.94 13.16
N GLY A 95 -10.08 9.07 12.40
CA GLY A 95 -9.61 9.34 11.04
C GLY A 95 -8.24 10.02 10.97
N GLY A 96 -7.51 10.11 12.10
CA GLY A 96 -6.14 10.62 12.10
C GLY A 96 -5.18 9.64 11.44
N LEU A 97 -4.31 10.11 10.53
CA LEU A 97 -3.30 9.27 9.90
C LEU A 97 -2.20 8.91 10.91
N LEU A 98 -1.93 7.61 11.08
CA LEU A 98 -0.88 7.10 11.96
C LEU A 98 0.40 6.77 11.21
N ASN A 99 0.29 6.06 10.09
CA ASN A 99 1.44 5.59 9.34
C ASN A 99 1.09 5.28 7.88
N ILE A 100 2.11 5.26 7.03
CA ILE A 100 2.03 4.76 5.67
C ILE A 100 3.12 3.71 5.45
N ILE A 101 2.74 2.55 4.93
CA ILE A 101 3.65 1.46 4.59
C ILE A 101 3.59 1.25 3.08
N SER A 102 4.68 1.50 2.36
CA SER A 102 4.75 1.23 0.93
C SER A 102 4.86 -0.27 0.65
N ILE A 103 4.34 -0.69 -0.49
CA ILE A 103 4.66 -2.03 -1.01
C ILE A 103 6.11 -1.98 -1.49
N SER A 104 6.94 -2.81 -0.89
CA SER A 104 8.31 -3.01 -1.34
C SER A 104 8.53 -4.50 -1.57
N GLY A 105 9.21 -4.86 -2.67
CA GLY A 105 9.59 -6.25 -2.96
C GLY A 105 10.55 -6.88 -1.94
N ALA A 106 10.92 -6.13 -0.89
CA ALA A 106 11.82 -6.56 0.18
C ALA A 106 11.11 -6.73 1.55
N GLY A 107 9.79 -6.53 1.63
CA GLY A 107 8.99 -6.77 2.84
C GLY A 107 8.85 -8.28 3.08
N ARG A 108 9.56 -8.80 4.08
CA ARG A 108 9.90 -10.23 4.21
C ARG A 108 8.77 -11.10 4.76
N ASP A 109 7.62 -10.50 5.07
CA ASP A 109 6.60 -11.10 5.94
C ASP A 109 5.21 -11.23 5.29
N MET A 110 5.06 -10.78 4.04
CA MET A 110 3.80 -10.91 3.28
C MET A 110 4.06 -11.40 1.86
N GLU A 111 3.20 -12.30 1.40
CA GLU A 111 3.26 -12.92 0.08
C GLU A 111 1.91 -12.74 -0.64
N PHE A 112 1.97 -12.85 -1.97
CA PHE A 112 0.79 -12.86 -2.82
C PHE A 112 0.56 -14.28 -3.34
N ASP A 113 -0.59 -14.85 -3.00
CA ASP A 113 -0.99 -16.21 -3.39
C ASP A 113 -2.06 -16.17 -4.49
N GLY A 114 -1.86 -16.94 -5.56
CA GLY A 114 -2.68 -16.92 -6.78
C GLY A 114 -1.88 -17.27 -8.04
N PRO A 115 -2.42 -17.02 -9.25
CA PRO A 115 -3.71 -16.37 -9.52
C PRO A 115 -4.92 -17.27 -9.26
N TYR A 116 -6.02 -16.66 -8.80
CA TYR A 116 -7.33 -17.28 -8.67
C TYR A 116 -8.36 -16.60 -9.56
N LEU A 117 -9.32 -17.36 -10.10
CA LEU A 117 -10.39 -16.80 -10.94
C LEU A 117 -11.31 -15.90 -10.11
N LEU A 118 -11.51 -14.67 -10.59
CA LEU A 118 -12.46 -13.72 -10.00
C LEU A 118 -13.90 -14.05 -10.43
N LEU A 119 -14.85 -13.95 -9.50
CA LEU A 119 -16.27 -14.04 -9.85
C LEU A 119 -16.72 -12.86 -10.71
N GLU A 120 -17.45 -13.14 -11.77
CA GLU A 120 -18.00 -12.11 -12.68
C GLU A 120 -18.87 -11.08 -11.94
N SER A 121 -19.67 -11.52 -10.97
CA SER A 121 -20.47 -10.62 -10.13
C SER A 121 -19.61 -9.63 -9.33
N THR A 122 -18.46 -10.10 -8.84
CA THR A 122 -17.50 -9.28 -8.09
C THR A 122 -16.79 -8.30 -9.02
N GLN A 123 -16.36 -8.77 -10.19
CA GLN A 123 -15.80 -7.91 -11.25
C GLN A 123 -16.79 -6.81 -11.64
N ALA A 124 -18.05 -7.16 -11.91
CA ALA A 124 -19.12 -6.22 -12.22
C ALA A 124 -19.28 -5.16 -11.13
N ARG A 125 -19.26 -5.57 -9.86
CA ARG A 125 -19.36 -4.64 -8.73
C ARG A 125 -18.15 -3.71 -8.64
N LEU A 126 -16.94 -4.21 -8.85
CA LEU A 126 -15.72 -3.38 -8.85
C LEU A 126 -15.73 -2.33 -9.96
N ARG A 127 -16.26 -2.68 -11.14
CA ARG A 127 -16.47 -1.75 -12.26
C ARG A 127 -17.49 -0.67 -11.91
N GLU A 128 -18.64 -1.06 -11.37
CA GLU A 128 -19.70 -0.12 -10.94
C GLU A 128 -19.17 0.90 -9.91
N LEU A 129 -18.35 0.43 -8.97
CA LEU A 129 -17.70 1.26 -7.95
C LEU A 129 -16.49 2.06 -8.47
N LYS A 130 -16.11 1.92 -9.76
CA LYS A 130 -14.95 2.58 -10.39
C LYS A 130 -13.63 2.39 -9.62
N ARG A 131 -13.46 1.19 -9.04
CA ARG A 131 -12.30 0.83 -8.20
C ARG A 131 -11.12 0.29 -8.98
N LEU A 132 -11.34 -0.20 -10.20
CA LEU A 132 -10.28 -0.68 -11.07
C LEU A 132 -9.55 0.52 -11.71
N GLN A 133 -8.25 0.61 -11.46
CA GLN A 133 -7.33 1.62 -11.98
C GLN A 133 -6.52 1.05 -13.14
N PRO A 134 -6.01 1.87 -14.07
CA PRO A 134 -5.03 1.43 -15.06
C PRO A 134 -3.78 0.85 -14.38
N VAL A 135 -3.21 -0.21 -14.95
CA VAL A 135 -1.89 -0.71 -14.51
C VAL A 135 -0.81 0.28 -14.94
N THR A 136 -0.09 0.83 -13.97
CA THR A 136 0.98 1.82 -14.19
C THR A 136 2.38 1.21 -14.23
N LEU A 137 2.53 -0.02 -13.72
CA LEU A 137 3.82 -0.70 -13.61
C LEU A 137 4.17 -1.46 -14.90
N PRO A 138 5.25 -1.10 -15.63
CA PRO A 138 5.57 -1.70 -16.93
C PRO A 138 5.75 -3.22 -16.89
N PHE A 139 6.37 -3.75 -15.84
CA PHE A 139 6.59 -5.19 -15.73
C PHE A 139 5.28 -5.97 -15.47
N ILE A 140 4.23 -5.34 -14.94
CA ILE A 140 2.90 -5.97 -14.79
C ILE A 140 2.14 -5.88 -16.12
N SER A 141 2.14 -4.72 -16.77
CA SER A 141 1.44 -4.54 -18.04
C SER A 141 2.03 -5.40 -19.15
N ALA A 142 3.34 -5.66 -19.14
CA ALA A 142 4.01 -6.58 -20.06
C ALA A 142 3.49 -8.02 -20.01
N VAL A 143 2.86 -8.44 -18.91
CA VAL A 143 2.31 -9.80 -18.74
C VAL A 143 0.83 -9.91 -19.12
N GLY A 144 0.16 -8.80 -19.46
CA GLY A 144 -1.21 -8.78 -19.97
C GLY A 144 -2.23 -7.93 -19.22
N PRO A 145 -2.21 -7.84 -17.87
CA PRO A 145 -3.18 -7.01 -17.15
C PRO A 145 -3.15 -5.53 -17.56
N GLN A 146 -4.32 -4.96 -17.80
CA GLN A 146 -4.49 -3.54 -18.16
C GLN A 146 -5.17 -2.73 -17.06
N SER A 147 -5.87 -3.39 -16.14
CA SER A 147 -6.43 -2.73 -14.97
C SER A 147 -6.28 -3.58 -13.71
N PHE A 148 -6.22 -2.90 -12.56
CA PHE A 148 -6.09 -3.55 -11.27
C PHE A 148 -6.85 -2.81 -10.16
N GLY A 149 -7.13 -3.48 -9.06
CA GLY A 149 -7.80 -2.89 -7.91
C GLY A 149 -7.47 -3.61 -6.61
N TRP A 150 -7.48 -2.86 -5.51
CA TRP A 150 -7.43 -3.45 -4.17
C TRP A 150 -8.84 -3.77 -3.68
N VAL A 151 -9.01 -4.95 -3.09
CA VAL A 151 -10.25 -5.36 -2.42
C VAL A 151 -9.97 -5.70 -0.96
N ASN A 152 -10.79 -5.16 -0.05
CA ASN A 152 -10.68 -5.44 1.38
C ASN A 152 -11.24 -6.83 1.70
N GLY A 153 -10.68 -7.49 2.71
CA GLY A 153 -10.97 -8.91 2.95
C GLY A 153 -12.41 -9.21 3.39
N ASP A 154 -13.12 -8.22 3.92
CA ASP A 154 -14.50 -8.31 4.40
C ASP A 154 -15.54 -7.81 3.37
N GLU A 155 -15.10 -7.28 2.22
CA GLU A 155 -15.95 -6.45 1.36
C GLU A 155 -17.05 -7.23 0.60
N PHE A 156 -16.81 -8.52 0.29
CA PHE A 156 -17.72 -9.33 -0.54
C PHE A 156 -18.26 -10.60 0.15
N GLY A 157 -18.28 -10.61 1.48
CA GLY A 157 -18.92 -11.67 2.27
C GLY A 157 -18.28 -13.06 2.14
N LEU A 158 -19.02 -14.11 2.54
CA LEU A 158 -18.49 -15.49 2.69
C LEU A 158 -17.97 -16.14 1.41
N ARG A 159 -18.52 -15.79 0.24
CA ARG A 159 -18.00 -16.24 -1.08
C ARG A 159 -16.92 -15.31 -1.65
N GLY A 160 -16.74 -14.12 -1.05
CA GLY A 160 -15.66 -13.19 -1.34
C GLY A 160 -15.46 -12.88 -2.82
N LEU A 161 -14.21 -12.95 -3.23
CA LEU A 161 -13.75 -12.66 -4.59
C LEU A 161 -13.94 -13.84 -5.57
N GLY A 162 -14.02 -15.06 -5.05
CA GLY A 162 -13.75 -16.28 -5.82
C GLY A 162 -13.79 -17.53 -4.95
N ALA A 163 -13.14 -18.58 -5.43
CA ALA A 163 -13.07 -19.85 -4.71
C ALA A 163 -12.26 -19.76 -3.41
N GLN A 164 -11.30 -18.85 -3.34
CA GLN A 164 -10.40 -18.67 -2.19
C GLN A 164 -10.72 -17.38 -1.43
N PRO A 165 -10.89 -17.43 -0.10
CA PRO A 165 -11.06 -16.23 0.70
C PRO A 165 -9.76 -15.42 0.76
N ALA A 166 -9.89 -14.09 0.78
CA ALA A 166 -8.79 -13.14 0.84
C ALA A 166 -8.89 -12.32 2.14
N GLN A 167 -8.65 -12.95 3.29
CA GLN A 167 -8.91 -12.34 4.61
C GLN A 167 -8.17 -11.01 4.83
N LEU A 168 -6.96 -10.86 4.28
CA LEU A 168 -6.14 -9.65 4.37
C LEU A 168 -6.35 -8.70 3.18
N GLY A 169 -7.28 -9.04 2.29
CA GLY A 169 -7.49 -8.38 1.02
C GLY A 169 -6.71 -9.02 -0.13
N ALA A 170 -6.94 -8.48 -1.33
CA ALA A 170 -6.35 -9.00 -2.56
C ALA A 170 -6.17 -7.90 -3.61
N PHE A 171 -5.21 -8.12 -4.49
CA PHE A 171 -5.15 -7.44 -5.77
C PHE A 171 -5.95 -8.20 -6.81
N VAL A 172 -6.87 -7.49 -7.45
CA VAL A 172 -7.61 -7.93 -8.63
C VAL A 172 -6.92 -7.38 -9.86
N TYR A 173 -6.78 -8.19 -10.91
CA TYR A 173 -6.24 -7.80 -12.20
C TYR A 173 -7.21 -8.23 -13.31
N CYS A 174 -7.41 -7.35 -14.28
CA CYS A 174 -8.20 -7.63 -15.48
C CYS A 174 -7.35 -7.34 -16.73
N ASP A 175 -7.53 -8.13 -17.77
CA ASP A 175 -6.77 -8.03 -19.03
C ASP A 175 -7.25 -6.91 -19.97
N GLU A 176 -8.42 -6.34 -19.71
CA GLU A 176 -8.93 -5.17 -20.43
C GLU A 176 -8.97 -3.89 -19.56
N PRO A 177 -8.98 -2.70 -20.18
CA PRO A 177 -9.17 -1.43 -19.49
C PRO A 177 -10.50 -1.38 -18.73
N ALA A 178 -10.53 -0.59 -17.66
CA ALA A 178 -11.71 -0.38 -16.81
C ALA A 178 -12.33 -1.68 -16.25
N GLY A 179 -11.59 -2.78 -16.23
CA GLY A 179 -12.00 -4.01 -15.59
C GLY A 179 -12.86 -4.95 -16.41
N ALA A 180 -12.91 -4.80 -17.74
CA ALA A 180 -13.57 -5.75 -18.61
C ALA A 180 -12.71 -7.02 -18.83
N GLY A 181 -13.14 -7.92 -19.71
CA GLY A 181 -12.39 -9.14 -20.04
C GLY A 181 -12.24 -10.15 -18.91
N ALA A 182 -11.19 -10.97 -18.98
CA ALA A 182 -10.88 -11.99 -17.98
C ALA A 182 -10.25 -11.36 -16.75
N ALA A 183 -10.61 -11.87 -15.57
CA ALA A 183 -10.16 -11.32 -14.30
C ALA A 183 -9.66 -12.40 -13.34
N VAL A 184 -8.53 -12.10 -12.69
CA VAL A 184 -7.92 -12.92 -11.66
C VAL A 184 -7.66 -12.09 -10.41
N TYR A 185 -7.41 -12.75 -9.28
CA TYR A 185 -6.95 -12.09 -8.08
C TYR A 185 -5.81 -12.85 -7.40
N PHE A 186 -4.98 -12.09 -6.70
CA PHE A 186 -3.91 -12.58 -5.84
C PHE A 186 -4.21 -12.12 -4.42
N ARG A 187 -4.44 -13.06 -3.52
CA ARG A 187 -4.73 -12.75 -2.12
C ARG A 187 -3.44 -12.47 -1.36
N MET A 188 -3.49 -11.52 -0.45
CA MET A 188 -2.39 -11.25 0.45
C MET A 188 -2.41 -12.26 1.59
N ILE A 189 -1.28 -12.91 1.86
CA ILE A 189 -1.11 -13.88 2.94
C ILE A 189 0.17 -13.59 3.73
N PRO A 190 0.24 -13.95 5.02
CA PRO A 190 1.51 -13.94 5.76
C PRO A 190 2.53 -14.87 5.10
N SER A 191 3.80 -14.48 5.06
CA SER A 191 4.86 -15.38 4.60
C SER A 191 4.96 -16.58 5.55
N THR A 192 5.03 -17.78 4.97
CA THR A 192 5.12 -19.03 5.74
C THR A 192 6.57 -19.42 6.09
N CYS A 193 7.55 -18.60 5.71
CA CYS A 193 8.96 -18.91 5.92
C CYS A 193 9.40 -18.47 7.33
N PRO A 194 9.73 -19.39 8.27
CA PRO A 194 10.27 -18.99 9.56
C PRO A 194 11.64 -18.35 9.35
N LYS A 195 11.77 -17.05 9.60
CA LYS A 195 13.05 -16.34 9.48
C LYS A 195 13.49 -15.78 10.82
N ALA A 196 14.74 -16.09 11.16
CA ALA A 196 15.42 -15.65 12.36
C ALA A 196 15.37 -14.13 12.48
N THR A 197 14.86 -13.66 13.61
CA THR A 197 14.84 -12.25 13.99
C THR A 197 16.28 -11.74 14.10
N ILE A 198 16.73 -10.93 13.14
CA ILE A 198 17.90 -10.06 13.39
C ILE A 198 17.35 -8.82 14.08
N ASN A 199 17.38 -8.83 15.41
CA ASN A 199 17.18 -7.63 16.20
C ASN A 199 18.34 -6.68 15.93
N VAL A 200 18.13 -5.65 15.11
CA VAL A 200 19.03 -4.50 15.07
C VAL A 200 18.61 -3.58 16.20
N THR A 201 19.15 -3.84 17.39
CA THR A 201 19.08 -2.89 18.50
C THR A 201 20.11 -1.81 18.22
N PHE A 202 19.67 -0.59 17.93
CA PHE A 202 20.57 0.56 17.98
C PHE A 202 20.94 0.81 19.44
N PRO A 203 22.23 0.87 19.80
CA PRO A 203 22.60 1.35 21.12
C PRO A 203 22.16 2.80 21.23
N LEU A 204 21.25 3.07 22.18
CA LEU A 204 21.04 4.43 22.65
C LEU A 204 22.40 4.95 23.13
N ALA A 205 22.86 6.07 22.56
CA ALA A 205 23.98 6.80 23.13
C ALA A 205 23.64 7.09 24.60
N PRO A 206 24.57 6.87 25.56
CA PRO A 206 24.26 7.08 26.98
C PRO A 206 23.83 8.50 27.31
N ASN A 207 24.04 9.49 26.43
CA ASN A 207 23.78 10.89 26.67
C ASN A 207 23.24 11.56 25.41
N GLY A 208 21.93 11.84 25.38
CA GLY A 208 21.22 12.40 24.22
C GLY A 208 21.74 13.76 23.73
N LYS A 209 22.68 13.74 22.78
CA LYS A 209 22.99 14.88 21.91
C LYS A 209 23.26 14.41 20.47
N PRO A 210 22.85 15.20 19.46
CA PRO A 210 23.00 14.82 18.06
C PRO A 210 24.41 15.12 17.54
N THR A 211 24.91 14.25 16.67
CA THR A 211 25.83 14.56 15.55
C THR A 211 25.33 13.84 14.33
#